data_AF-A0A371CLT2-F1
#
_entry.id   AF-A0A371CLT2-F1
#
_cell.length_a   1.000
_cell.length_b   1.000
_cell.length_c   1.000
_cell.angle_alpha   90.00
_cell.angle_beta   90.00
_cell.angle_gamma   90.00
#
_symmetry.space_group_name_H-M   'P 1'
#
loop_
_entity.id
_entity.type
_entity.pdbx_description
1 polymer ?
#
loop_
_entity_poly.entity_id
_entity_poly.type
_entity_poly.pdbx_seq_one_letter_code
_entity_poly.pdbx_strand_id
1 'polypeptide(L)'
;MATQSAPITLKFPSYITAITERARDSASPDMEYLHWVALSLKKEPTTYTITKIVDRLSFTGGGVKRVYRATMHLAALDVTASVVLKIAIGRRYARDLKKEAQVYMKKLTSLLGCRVPFCYGVWSGETYDGQTAVMVLQDAGDPLRRAIAQQPVLFRQRILKHLLAVHRAGVSFGQFGEDNVVVCNTEGELYPTLIGFGNADTSHKCPYAGDIAVYSRMPEDPLPCPELWDVALMAEAYHPCTVDYFGEKVSLDNVRSSEDVVKIGKRPDGIPEDVALAYAERVVGEFIDWRKARLEMDKQPVRLR
;
A
#
# COMPACT_ATOMS: atom_id res chain seq x y z
N MET A 1 -32.80 -31.52 -7.34
CA MET A 1 -31.80 -31.74 -6.28
C MET A 1 -30.63 -30.80 -6.54
N ALA A 2 -30.49 -29.75 -5.74
CA ALA A 2 -29.33 -28.86 -5.85
C ALA A 2 -28.12 -29.58 -5.22
N THR A 3 -27.12 -29.90 -6.02
CA THR A 3 -25.83 -30.38 -5.55
C THR A 3 -25.24 -29.33 -4.62
N GLN A 4 -25.20 -29.61 -3.31
CA GLN A 4 -24.42 -28.83 -2.36
C GLN A 4 -22.95 -28.96 -2.78
N SER A 5 -22.38 -27.90 -3.36
CA SER A 5 -20.95 -27.82 -3.64
C SER A 5 -20.20 -28.00 -2.31
N ALA A 6 -19.24 -28.92 -2.28
CA ALA A 6 -18.46 -29.17 -1.08
C ALA A 6 -17.74 -27.88 -0.60
N PRO A 7 -17.66 -27.64 0.73
CA PRO A 7 -17.16 -26.38 1.27
C PRO A 7 -15.65 -26.22 1.02
N ILE A 8 -15.23 -25.01 0.66
CA ILE A 8 -13.81 -24.63 0.67
C ILE A 8 -13.33 -24.66 2.12
N THR A 9 -12.31 -25.47 2.41
CA THR A 9 -11.84 -25.73 3.77
C THR A 9 -10.42 -25.22 3.94
N LEU A 10 -10.15 -24.54 5.05
CA LEU A 10 -8.80 -24.19 5.49
C LEU A 10 -8.41 -25.16 6.60
N LYS A 11 -7.33 -25.93 6.39
CA LYS A 11 -6.65 -26.68 7.44
C LYS A 11 -5.60 -25.77 8.06
N PHE A 12 -5.84 -25.38 9.32
CA PHE A 12 -4.99 -24.44 10.04
C PHE A 12 -4.36 -25.13 11.26
N PRO A 13 -3.03 -25.11 11.43
CA PRO A 13 -2.41 -25.80 12.56
C PRO A 13 -2.89 -25.25 13.92
N SER A 14 -3.34 -26.14 14.80
CA SER A 14 -3.96 -25.77 16.09
C SER A 14 -3.01 -25.02 17.02
N TYR A 15 -1.71 -25.33 16.99
CA TYR A 15 -0.67 -24.69 17.80
C TYR A 15 -0.50 -23.18 17.52
N ILE A 16 -0.95 -22.70 16.36
CA ILE A 16 -0.90 -21.26 16.01
C ILE A 16 -2.04 -20.49 16.68
N THR A 17 -3.14 -21.18 17.01
CA THR A 17 -4.24 -20.63 17.83
C THR A 17 -4.00 -20.78 19.33
N ALA A 18 -3.09 -21.67 19.76
CA ALA A 18 -2.71 -21.76 21.17
C ALA A 18 -1.85 -20.54 21.56
N ILE A 19 -2.46 -19.60 22.28
CA ILE A 19 -1.88 -18.32 22.72
C ILE A 19 -0.62 -18.43 23.59
N THR A 20 -0.21 -19.60 24.06
CA THR A 20 0.95 -19.72 24.94
C THR A 20 2.18 -20.18 24.20
N GLU A 21 3.28 -19.42 24.35
CA GLU A 21 4.68 -19.79 24.06
C GLU A 21 5.16 -21.05 24.85
N ARG A 22 4.27 -21.94 25.26
CA ARG A 22 4.58 -23.20 25.97
C ARG A 22 4.75 -24.41 25.06
N ALA A 23 4.61 -24.28 23.74
CA ALA A 23 4.76 -25.41 22.82
C ALA A 23 6.17 -25.53 22.21
N ARG A 24 7.23 -25.15 22.94
CA ARG A 24 8.62 -25.36 22.45
C ARG A 24 9.19 -26.75 22.73
N ASP A 25 8.57 -27.60 23.55
CA ASP A 25 9.22 -28.85 23.99
C ASP A 25 8.43 -30.15 23.76
N SER A 26 7.46 -30.20 22.85
CA SER A 26 6.90 -31.50 22.43
C SER A 26 6.55 -31.54 20.94
N ALA A 27 7.51 -32.00 20.15
CA ALA A 27 7.23 -32.55 18.83
C ALA A 27 6.44 -33.86 19.00
N SER A 28 5.10 -33.76 19.02
CA SER A 28 4.24 -34.90 18.73
C SER A 28 4.12 -35.04 17.19
N PRO A 29 4.16 -36.26 16.61
CA PRO A 29 4.08 -36.44 15.16
C PRO A 29 2.69 -36.14 14.57
N ASP A 30 1.66 -36.04 15.40
CA ASP A 30 0.28 -35.85 14.96
C ASP A 30 -0.09 -34.36 14.97
N MET A 31 0.10 -33.70 13.84
CA MET A 31 -0.28 -32.29 13.66
C MET A 31 -1.82 -32.16 13.62
N GLU A 32 -2.43 -31.67 14.69
CA GLU A 32 -3.85 -31.37 14.73
C GLU A 32 -4.17 -30.10 13.91
N TYR A 33 -5.16 -30.20 13.01
CA TYR A 33 -5.63 -29.10 12.19
C TYR A 33 -7.03 -28.68 12.62
N LEU A 34 -7.24 -27.38 12.78
CA LEU A 34 -8.58 -26.81 12.80
C LEU A 34 -9.12 -26.78 11.36
N HIS A 35 -10.34 -27.26 11.19
CA HIS A 35 -11.07 -27.22 9.91
C HIS A 35 -12.00 -26.03 9.90
N TRP A 36 -11.66 -24.99 9.14
CA TRP A 36 -12.55 -23.83 9.01
C TRP A 36 -13.24 -23.84 7.65
N VAL A 37 -14.55 -23.58 7.66
CA VAL A 37 -15.36 -23.46 6.45
C VAL A 37 -15.28 -22.03 5.92
N ALA A 38 -15.00 -21.89 4.63
CA ALA A 38 -14.85 -20.58 4.00
C ALA A 38 -16.17 -19.82 3.92
N LEU A 39 -16.09 -18.50 4.02
CA LEU A 39 -17.08 -17.58 3.44
C LEU A 39 -16.64 -17.25 2.01
N SER A 40 -16.63 -18.24 1.11
CA SER A 40 -16.13 -18.06 -0.26
C SER A 40 -17.25 -17.98 -1.30
N LEU A 41 -16.98 -17.22 -2.37
CA LEU A 41 -17.81 -17.07 -3.58
C LEU A 41 -17.42 -18.03 -4.71
N LYS A 42 -16.33 -18.81 -4.57
CA LYS A 42 -15.92 -19.78 -5.60
C LYS A 42 -16.71 -21.09 -5.45
N LYS A 43 -17.19 -21.63 -6.58
CA LYS A 43 -18.08 -22.80 -6.67
C LYS A 43 -17.35 -24.15 -6.63
N GLU A 44 -16.03 -24.17 -6.84
CA GLU A 44 -15.28 -25.42 -6.83
C GLU A 44 -14.72 -25.72 -5.44
N PRO A 45 -14.93 -26.93 -4.92
CA PRO A 45 -14.35 -27.34 -3.66
C PRO A 45 -12.83 -27.34 -3.77
N THR A 46 -12.17 -26.63 -2.88
CA THR A 46 -10.71 -26.53 -2.82
C THR A 46 -10.30 -26.57 -1.35
N THR A 47 -9.29 -27.38 -1.03
CA THR A 47 -8.69 -27.41 0.31
C THR A 47 -7.37 -26.64 0.29
N TYR A 48 -7.26 -25.68 1.20
CA TYR A 48 -6.02 -24.98 1.48
C TYR A 48 -5.45 -25.49 2.80
N THR A 49 -4.18 -25.89 2.81
CA THR A 49 -3.51 -26.37 4.02
C THR A 49 -2.34 -25.46 4.33
N ILE A 50 -2.35 -24.81 5.49
CA ILE A 50 -1.17 -24.08 5.97
C ILE A 50 -0.18 -25.11 6.50
N THR A 51 0.95 -25.27 5.80
CA THR A 51 1.94 -26.30 6.12
C THR A 51 3.01 -25.79 7.07
N LYS A 52 3.32 -24.49 7.04
CA LYS A 52 4.38 -23.89 7.84
C LYS A 52 4.15 -22.40 8.07
N ILE A 53 4.39 -21.92 9.29
CA ILE A 53 4.59 -20.49 9.55
C ILE A 53 6.06 -20.16 9.35
N VAL A 54 6.33 -19.16 8.52
CA VAL A 54 7.68 -18.70 8.19
C VAL A 54 8.07 -17.58 9.13
N ASP A 55 7.30 -16.48 9.11
CA ASP A 55 7.59 -15.27 9.87
C ASP A 55 6.34 -14.70 10.53
N ARG A 56 6.53 -13.97 11.64
CA ARG A 56 5.52 -13.07 12.20
C ARG A 56 5.82 -11.65 11.76
N LEU A 57 4.92 -11.06 10.99
CA LEU A 57 5.07 -9.71 10.42
C LEU A 57 4.54 -8.60 11.35
N SER A 58 3.59 -8.91 12.24
CA SER A 58 3.06 -7.95 13.21
C SER A 58 3.92 -7.87 14.49
N PHE A 59 4.35 -6.67 14.86
CA PHE A 59 5.32 -6.40 15.94
C PHE A 59 4.77 -6.51 17.38
N THR A 60 3.45 -6.37 17.59
CA THR A 60 2.89 -6.41 18.95
C THR A 60 2.66 -7.85 19.41
N GLY A 61 3.48 -8.35 20.34
CA GLY A 61 3.20 -9.55 21.14
C GLY A 61 1.82 -9.45 21.79
N GLY A 62 0.98 -10.49 21.70
CA GLY A 62 -0.34 -10.52 22.36
C GLY A 62 -1.50 -9.76 21.68
N GLY A 63 -1.31 -9.09 20.55
CA GLY A 63 -2.38 -8.34 19.87
C GLY A 63 -3.55 -9.20 19.35
N VAL A 64 -4.76 -8.61 19.35
CA VAL A 64 -6.02 -9.17 18.77
C VAL A 64 -6.02 -9.24 17.24
N LYS A 65 -5.07 -8.56 16.59
CA LYS A 65 -4.80 -8.65 15.15
C LYS A 65 -3.35 -9.10 14.97
N ARG A 66 -3.13 -10.12 14.14
CA ARG A 66 -1.80 -10.70 13.89
C ARG A 66 -1.61 -10.92 12.40
N VAL A 67 -0.37 -10.78 11.94
CA VAL A 67 -0.02 -11.00 10.54
C VAL A 67 1.18 -11.93 10.48
N TYR A 68 1.06 -13.00 9.70
CA TYR A 68 2.11 -14.01 9.52
C TYR A 68 2.39 -14.21 8.04
N ARG A 69 3.63 -14.54 7.71
CA ARG A 69 4.02 -15.16 6.44
C ARG A 69 4.03 -16.68 6.63
N ALA A 70 3.50 -17.42 5.66
CA ALA A 70 3.33 -18.86 5.76
C ALA A 70 3.46 -19.55 4.40
N THR A 71 3.68 -20.86 4.43
CA THR A 71 3.56 -21.74 3.27
C THR A 71 2.19 -22.39 3.27
N MET A 72 1.52 -22.37 2.12
CA MET A 72 0.22 -22.98 1.90
C MET A 72 0.31 -24.01 0.77
N HIS A 73 -0.24 -25.21 0.98
CA HIS A 73 -0.48 -26.19 -0.07
C HIS A 73 -1.91 -26.04 -0.60
N LEU A 74 -2.01 -25.96 -1.93
CA LEU A 74 -3.27 -25.88 -2.67
C LEU A 74 -3.55 -27.24 -3.30
N ALA A 75 -4.43 -28.02 -2.66
CA ALA A 75 -4.68 -29.40 -3.03
C ALA A 75 -5.19 -29.58 -4.47
N ALA A 76 -5.98 -28.63 -4.97
CA ALA A 76 -6.57 -28.72 -6.32
C ALA A 76 -5.54 -28.65 -7.46
N LEU A 77 -4.40 -28.01 -7.22
CA LEU A 77 -3.32 -27.86 -8.21
C LEU A 77 -2.06 -28.63 -7.82
N ASP A 78 -2.05 -29.23 -6.63
CA ASP A 78 -0.88 -29.82 -6.00
C ASP A 78 0.37 -28.92 -5.99
N VAL A 79 0.16 -27.64 -5.67
CA VAL A 79 1.24 -26.63 -5.59
C VAL A 79 1.36 -26.05 -4.20
N THR A 80 2.55 -25.56 -3.87
CA THR A 80 2.80 -24.75 -2.68
C THR A 80 2.97 -23.28 -3.06
N ALA A 81 2.50 -22.39 -2.19
CA ALA A 81 2.61 -20.94 -2.36
C ALA A 81 2.99 -20.25 -1.05
N SER A 82 3.74 -19.15 -1.16
CA SER A 82 3.92 -18.21 -0.04
C SER A 82 2.66 -17.37 0.12
N VAL A 83 2.16 -17.26 1.34
CA VAL A 83 0.94 -16.50 1.67
C VAL A 83 1.14 -15.64 2.90
N VAL A 84 0.32 -14.60 2.99
CA VAL A 84 0.16 -13.79 4.20
C VAL A 84 -1.16 -14.16 4.88
N LEU A 85 -1.06 -14.49 6.15
CA LEU A 85 -2.19 -14.80 7.04
C LEU A 85 -2.47 -13.58 7.90
N LYS A 86 -3.64 -12.96 7.74
CA LYS A 86 -4.16 -11.98 8.69
C LYS A 86 -5.14 -12.69 9.62
N ILE A 87 -4.86 -12.65 10.92
CA ILE A 87 -5.68 -13.26 11.96
C ILE A 87 -6.30 -12.15 12.79
N ALA A 88 -7.60 -12.25 13.05
CA ALA A 88 -8.33 -11.36 13.92
C ALA A 88 -9.14 -12.16 14.96
N ILE A 89 -8.92 -11.85 16.23
CA ILE A 89 -9.52 -12.54 17.38
C ILE A 89 -10.55 -11.63 18.03
N GLY A 90 -11.72 -12.16 18.35
CA GLY A 90 -12.86 -11.46 18.93
C GLY A 90 -13.88 -11.00 17.88
N ARG A 91 -15.17 -11.02 18.26
CA ARG A 91 -16.32 -10.77 17.35
C ARG A 91 -16.20 -9.49 16.52
N ARG A 92 -15.74 -8.39 17.13
CA ARG A 92 -15.57 -7.09 16.45
C ARG A 92 -14.48 -7.17 15.39
N TYR A 93 -13.29 -7.61 15.77
CA TYR A 93 -12.13 -7.66 14.88
C TYR A 93 -12.30 -8.70 13.76
N ALA A 94 -12.91 -9.85 14.07
CA ALA A 94 -13.28 -10.85 13.06
C ALA A 94 -14.27 -10.29 12.02
N ARG A 95 -15.23 -9.47 12.46
CA ARG A 95 -16.16 -8.77 11.55
C ARG A 95 -15.42 -7.76 10.67
N ASP A 96 -14.51 -6.98 11.24
CA ASP A 96 -13.74 -5.98 10.49
C ASP A 96 -12.83 -6.66 9.45
N LEU A 97 -12.18 -7.76 9.81
CA LEU A 97 -11.35 -8.54 8.87
C LEU A 97 -12.20 -9.13 7.73
N LYS A 98 -13.41 -9.61 8.02
CA LYS A 98 -14.35 -10.07 6.98
C LYS A 98 -14.76 -8.93 6.04
N LYS A 99 -14.97 -7.72 6.55
CA LYS A 99 -15.24 -6.54 5.71
C LYS A 99 -14.06 -6.23 4.80
N GLU A 100 -12.83 -6.22 5.32
CA GLU A 100 -11.61 -6.04 4.51
C GLU A 100 -11.54 -7.10 3.39
N ALA A 101 -11.76 -8.38 3.73
CA ALA A 101 -11.75 -9.46 2.74
C ALA A 101 -12.79 -9.25 1.62
N GLN A 102 -13.97 -8.71 1.95
CA GLN A 102 -14.99 -8.38 0.96
C GLN A 102 -14.56 -7.26 0.00
N VAL A 103 -13.71 -6.33 0.44
CA VAL A 103 -13.15 -5.30 -0.46
C VAL A 103 -12.35 -5.97 -1.58
N TYR A 104 -11.41 -6.85 -1.23
CA TYR A 104 -10.62 -7.60 -2.22
C TYR A 104 -11.50 -8.44 -3.14
N MET A 105 -12.42 -9.22 -2.57
CA MET A 105 -13.18 -10.22 -3.33
C MET A 105 -14.31 -9.62 -4.20
N LYS A 106 -14.83 -8.43 -3.86
CA LYS A 106 -15.99 -7.83 -4.55
C LYS A 106 -15.67 -6.57 -5.33
N LYS A 107 -14.82 -5.69 -4.78
CA LYS A 107 -14.56 -4.37 -5.35
C LYS A 107 -13.28 -4.35 -6.18
N LEU A 108 -12.23 -5.04 -5.70
CA LEU A 108 -10.90 -4.98 -6.30
C LEU A 108 -10.60 -6.18 -7.22
N THR A 109 -11.62 -6.92 -7.65
CA THR A 109 -11.47 -8.19 -8.36
C THR A 109 -10.66 -8.06 -9.66
N SER A 110 -10.81 -6.93 -10.37
CA SER A 110 -10.06 -6.61 -11.59
C SER A 110 -8.61 -6.19 -11.35
N LEU A 111 -8.22 -5.98 -10.09
CA LEU A 111 -6.91 -5.48 -9.69
C LEU A 111 -6.04 -6.54 -8.99
N LEU A 112 -6.62 -7.70 -8.66
CA LEU A 112 -5.97 -8.79 -7.93
C LEU A 112 -4.74 -9.33 -8.70
N GLY A 113 -3.67 -9.61 -7.96
CA GLY A 113 -2.44 -10.22 -8.47
C GLY A 113 -1.48 -9.26 -9.16
N CYS A 114 -1.93 -8.04 -9.48
CA CYS A 114 -1.11 -7.03 -10.13
C CYS A 114 -0.94 -5.79 -9.24
N ARG A 115 -2.04 -5.17 -8.81
CA ARG A 115 -2.02 -3.90 -8.06
C ARG A 115 -2.33 -4.07 -6.58
N VAL A 116 -3.03 -5.16 -6.25
CA VAL A 116 -3.37 -5.59 -4.90
C VAL A 116 -3.16 -7.12 -4.83
N PRO A 117 -2.87 -7.72 -3.68
CA PRO A 117 -2.66 -9.17 -3.58
C PRO A 117 -3.91 -9.96 -3.94
N PHE A 118 -3.75 -11.17 -4.46
CA PHE A 118 -4.86 -12.13 -4.50
C PHE A 118 -5.37 -12.42 -3.08
N CYS A 119 -6.69 -12.37 -2.90
CA CYS A 119 -7.34 -12.87 -1.69
C CYS A 119 -7.87 -14.28 -1.94
N TYR A 120 -7.26 -15.28 -1.30
CA TYR A 120 -7.69 -16.67 -1.42
C TYR A 120 -9.01 -16.91 -0.68
N GLY A 121 -9.26 -16.15 0.39
CA GLY A 121 -10.52 -16.19 1.10
C GLY A 121 -10.41 -15.67 2.53
N VAL A 122 -11.55 -15.74 3.22
CA VAL A 122 -11.65 -15.51 4.66
C VAL A 122 -12.45 -16.65 5.30
N TRP A 123 -11.93 -17.14 6.40
CA TRP A 123 -12.48 -18.22 7.21
C TRP A 123 -12.73 -17.71 8.62
N SER A 124 -13.71 -18.27 9.30
CA SER A 124 -13.96 -17.94 10.70
C SER A 124 -14.54 -19.12 11.47
N GLY A 125 -14.18 -19.22 12.73
CA GLY A 125 -14.72 -20.20 13.67
C GLY A 125 -14.59 -19.70 15.09
N GLU A 126 -15.07 -20.50 16.03
CA GLU A 126 -14.78 -20.31 17.45
C GLU A 126 -13.48 -21.03 17.78
N THR A 127 -12.55 -20.35 18.45
CA THR A 127 -11.33 -20.94 19.02
C THR A 127 -11.35 -20.75 20.54
N TYR A 128 -10.33 -21.25 21.23
CA TYR A 128 -10.15 -21.00 22.66
C TYR A 128 -10.13 -19.49 22.99
N ASP A 129 -9.63 -18.67 22.07
CA ASP A 129 -9.56 -17.20 22.22
C ASP A 129 -10.87 -16.49 21.82
N GLY A 130 -11.91 -17.27 21.52
CA GLY A 130 -13.22 -16.82 21.04
C GLY A 130 -13.33 -16.77 19.52
N GLN A 131 -14.32 -16.03 19.02
CA GLN A 131 -14.55 -15.87 17.59
C GLN A 131 -13.29 -15.38 16.87
N THR A 132 -12.71 -16.23 16.04
CA THR A 132 -11.50 -15.92 15.26
C THR A 132 -11.82 -15.94 13.77
N ALA A 133 -11.21 -15.02 13.02
CA ALA A 133 -11.20 -15.02 11.57
C ALA A 133 -9.76 -15.02 11.04
N VAL A 134 -9.54 -15.74 9.93
CA VAL A 134 -8.27 -15.79 9.20
C VAL A 134 -8.57 -15.42 7.76
N MET A 135 -7.90 -14.39 7.26
CA MET A 135 -7.86 -14.04 5.85
C MET A 135 -6.52 -14.48 5.28
N VAL A 136 -6.55 -15.14 4.12
CA VAL A 136 -5.35 -15.62 3.42
C VAL A 136 -5.17 -14.81 2.15
N LEU A 137 -4.02 -14.13 2.05
CA LEU A 137 -3.63 -13.30 0.92
C LEU A 137 -2.37 -13.87 0.25
N GLN A 138 -2.17 -13.55 -1.02
CA GLN A 138 -0.88 -13.69 -1.69
C GLN A 138 0.19 -12.94 -0.89
N ASP A 139 1.35 -13.57 -0.73
CA ASP A 139 2.54 -12.86 -0.26
C ASP A 139 3.06 -11.95 -1.37
N ALA A 140 2.79 -10.65 -1.22
CA ALA A 140 3.16 -9.61 -2.17
C ALA A 140 4.48 -8.91 -1.80
N GLY A 141 5.32 -9.58 -1.01
CA GLY A 141 6.68 -9.13 -0.69
C GLY A 141 6.78 -8.37 0.63
N ASP A 142 7.71 -7.42 0.70
CA ASP A 142 8.08 -6.76 1.96
C ASP A 142 7.57 -5.31 2.04
N PRO A 143 7.24 -4.80 3.24
CA PRO A 143 6.77 -3.43 3.41
C PRO A 143 7.77 -2.38 2.94
N LEU A 144 7.27 -1.33 2.29
CA LEU A 144 8.04 -0.14 1.98
C LEU A 144 8.31 0.64 3.29
N ARG A 145 9.58 0.75 3.71
CA ARG A 145 9.96 1.53 4.92
C ARG A 145 10.47 2.93 4.62
N ARG A 146 10.77 3.21 3.36
CA ARG A 146 11.27 4.51 2.89
C ARG A 146 10.12 5.33 2.33
N ALA A 147 10.19 6.64 2.51
CA ALA A 147 9.18 7.55 2.02
C ALA A 147 8.94 7.36 0.51
N ILE A 148 7.69 7.48 0.06
CA ILE A 148 7.34 7.35 -1.36
C ILE A 148 8.13 8.35 -2.20
N ALA A 149 8.25 9.60 -1.73
CA ALA A 149 9.06 10.64 -2.36
C ALA A 149 10.50 10.19 -2.62
N GLN A 150 11.10 9.34 -1.80
CA GLN A 150 12.51 8.91 -1.97
C GLN A 150 12.70 7.81 -3.02
N GLN A 151 11.62 7.35 -3.65
CA GLN A 151 11.67 6.29 -4.64
C GLN A 151 11.89 6.83 -6.06
N PRO A 152 12.40 5.98 -6.97
CA PRO A 152 12.57 6.34 -8.38
C PRO A 152 11.26 6.73 -9.05
N VAL A 153 11.34 7.60 -10.06
CA VAL A 153 10.18 8.16 -10.78
C VAL A 153 9.18 7.08 -11.19
N LEU A 154 9.65 6.01 -11.83
CA LEU A 154 8.79 4.94 -12.31
C LEU A 154 8.06 4.20 -11.18
N PHE A 155 8.71 4.02 -10.03
CA PHE A 155 8.11 3.36 -8.88
C PHE A 155 7.02 4.22 -8.24
N ARG A 156 7.30 5.52 -8.04
CA ARG A 156 6.31 6.51 -7.58
C ARG A 156 5.11 6.57 -8.52
N GLN A 157 5.39 6.60 -9.82
CA GLN A 157 4.36 6.60 -10.86
C GLN A 157 3.47 5.36 -10.81
N ARG A 158 4.04 4.18 -10.51
CA ARG A 158 3.26 2.94 -10.36
C ARG A 158 2.34 3.00 -9.16
N ILE A 159 2.82 3.47 -8.00
CA ILE A 159 1.98 3.65 -6.79
C ILE A 159 0.77 4.54 -7.13
N LEU A 160 1.00 5.71 -7.74
CA LEU A 160 -0.07 6.64 -8.12
C LEU A 160 -1.08 5.99 -9.08
N LYS A 161 -0.60 5.24 -10.09
CA LYS A 161 -1.47 4.50 -11.02
C LYS A 161 -2.27 3.40 -10.32
N HIS A 162 -1.69 2.74 -9.32
CA HIS A 162 -2.38 1.70 -8.55
C HIS A 162 -3.47 2.30 -7.68
N LEU A 163 -3.18 3.43 -7.03
CA LEU A 163 -4.14 4.15 -6.20
C LEU A 163 -5.30 4.69 -7.05
N LEU A 164 -5.02 5.29 -8.20
CA LEU A 164 -6.06 5.71 -9.17
C LEU A 164 -6.95 4.54 -9.60
N ALA A 165 -6.37 3.36 -9.80
CA ALA A 165 -7.14 2.18 -10.17
C ALA A 165 -8.09 1.72 -9.05
N VAL A 166 -7.62 1.76 -7.80
CA VAL A 166 -8.45 1.47 -6.62
C VAL A 166 -9.60 2.46 -6.51
N HIS A 167 -9.33 3.75 -6.72
CA HIS A 167 -10.34 4.82 -6.73
C HIS A 167 -11.38 4.61 -7.83
N ARG A 168 -10.94 4.27 -9.04
CA ARG A 168 -11.82 3.93 -10.18
C ARG A 168 -12.65 2.67 -9.92
N ALA A 169 -12.21 1.77 -9.05
CA ALA A 169 -12.99 0.62 -8.58
C ALA A 169 -14.01 0.97 -7.46
N GLY A 170 -14.13 2.26 -7.12
CA GLY A 170 -15.07 2.77 -6.11
C GLY A 170 -14.62 2.50 -4.68
N VAL A 171 -13.30 2.50 -4.45
CA VAL A 171 -12.69 2.30 -3.13
C VAL A 171 -11.69 3.43 -2.84
N SER A 172 -11.68 3.96 -1.62
CA SER A 172 -10.60 4.81 -1.11
C SER A 172 -10.06 4.24 0.20
N PHE A 173 -8.80 4.51 0.52
CA PHE A 173 -8.17 3.98 1.74
C PHE A 173 -8.67 4.67 3.01
N GLY A 174 -9.04 5.95 2.94
CA GLY A 174 -9.33 6.83 4.06
C GLY A 174 -8.06 7.42 4.67
N GLN A 175 -7.03 6.59 4.87
CA GLN A 175 -5.68 6.99 5.28
C GLN A 175 -4.69 6.14 4.50
N PHE A 176 -3.99 6.73 3.54
CA PHE A 176 -2.96 6.06 2.75
C PHE A 176 -1.57 6.51 3.18
N GLY A 177 -0.65 5.56 3.35
CA GLY A 177 0.77 5.82 3.62
C GLY A 177 1.68 4.69 3.14
N GLU A 178 2.98 4.79 3.44
CA GLU A 178 3.99 3.79 3.08
C GLU A 178 3.66 2.39 3.63
N ASP A 179 2.97 2.31 4.77
CA ASP A 179 2.54 1.06 5.40
C ASP A 179 1.46 0.32 4.61
N ASN A 180 0.82 0.99 3.64
CA ASN A 180 -0.09 0.39 2.68
C ASN A 180 0.61 -0.12 1.42
N VAL A 181 1.94 -0.03 1.32
CA VAL A 181 2.71 -0.49 0.16
C VAL A 181 3.64 -1.64 0.57
N VAL A 182 3.49 -2.77 -0.11
CA VAL A 182 4.49 -3.85 -0.10
C VAL A 182 5.14 -3.97 -1.47
N VAL A 183 6.36 -4.48 -1.51
CA VAL A 183 7.16 -4.54 -2.73
C VAL A 183 7.56 -5.98 -2.99
N CYS A 184 7.11 -6.52 -4.11
CA CYS A 184 7.56 -7.80 -4.61
C CYS A 184 8.66 -7.62 -5.66
N ASN A 185 9.56 -8.60 -5.74
CA ASN A 185 10.47 -8.72 -6.86
C ASN A 185 9.80 -9.61 -7.92
N THR A 186 9.53 -9.04 -9.09
CA THR A 186 9.00 -9.75 -10.25
C THR A 186 10.02 -9.63 -11.36
N GLU A 187 10.64 -10.74 -11.75
CA GLU A 187 11.59 -10.81 -12.87
C GLU A 187 12.78 -9.84 -12.75
N GLY A 188 13.24 -9.57 -11.52
CA GLY A 188 14.36 -8.65 -11.26
C GLY A 188 13.92 -7.20 -11.08
N GLU A 189 12.63 -6.89 -11.25
CA GLU A 189 12.07 -5.57 -11.03
C GLU A 189 11.27 -5.49 -9.72
N LEU A 190 11.48 -4.42 -8.95
CA LEU A 190 10.73 -4.15 -7.74
C LEU A 190 9.39 -3.48 -8.08
N TYR A 191 8.30 -4.14 -7.71
CA TYR A 191 6.93 -3.75 -8.06
C TYR A 191 6.08 -3.46 -6.82
N PRO A 192 5.44 -2.27 -6.71
CA PRO A 192 4.61 -1.93 -5.57
C PRO A 192 3.25 -2.62 -5.66
N THR A 193 2.77 -3.15 -4.54
CA THR A 193 1.42 -3.71 -4.39
C THR A 193 0.74 -3.04 -3.19
N LEU A 194 -0.50 -2.61 -3.37
CA LEU A 194 -1.25 -1.92 -2.33
C LEU A 194 -1.98 -2.91 -1.41
N ILE A 195 -1.91 -2.69 -0.11
CA ILE A 195 -2.50 -3.54 0.93
C ILE A 195 -3.17 -2.72 2.04
N GLY A 196 -3.99 -3.38 2.88
CA GLY A 196 -4.47 -2.78 4.12
C GLY A 196 -5.81 -2.07 4.05
N PHE A 197 -6.76 -2.59 3.28
CA PHE A 197 -8.11 -2.03 3.09
C PHE A 197 -9.06 -2.18 4.31
N GLY A 198 -8.53 -2.31 5.52
CA GLY A 198 -9.32 -2.53 6.73
C GLY A 198 -10.22 -1.35 7.11
N ASN A 199 -9.82 -0.14 6.72
CA ASN A 199 -10.55 1.11 6.96
C ASN A 199 -11.09 1.73 5.65
N ALA A 200 -11.05 1.00 4.53
CA ALA A 200 -11.39 1.54 3.23
C ALA A 200 -12.88 1.89 3.12
N ASP A 201 -13.19 3.02 2.47
CA ASP A 201 -14.55 3.34 2.05
C ASP A 201 -14.85 2.60 0.74
N THR A 202 -15.92 1.81 0.73
CA THR A 202 -16.35 1.00 -0.44
C THR A 202 -17.49 1.63 -1.23
N SER A 203 -17.94 2.80 -0.79
CA SER A 203 -18.94 3.64 -1.45
C SER A 203 -18.33 4.85 -2.16
N HIS A 204 -17.00 4.93 -2.19
CA HIS A 204 -16.25 6.04 -2.75
C HIS A 204 -16.61 6.27 -4.23
N LYS A 205 -17.02 7.51 -4.55
CA LYS A 205 -17.20 7.97 -5.92
C LYS A 205 -16.12 9.01 -6.20
N CYS A 206 -14.99 8.55 -6.73
CA CYS A 206 -13.86 9.43 -6.99
C CYS A 206 -14.26 10.51 -8.00
N PRO A 207 -14.20 11.81 -7.65
CA PRO A 207 -14.52 12.89 -8.58
C PRO A 207 -13.38 13.13 -9.59
N TYR A 208 -12.20 12.56 -9.36
CA TYR A 208 -11.04 12.75 -10.23
C TYR A 208 -11.02 11.71 -11.37
N ALA A 209 -11.17 12.19 -12.60
CA ALA A 209 -11.14 11.35 -13.80
C ALA A 209 -9.77 11.33 -14.52
N GLY A 210 -8.86 12.24 -14.15
CA GLY A 210 -7.57 12.39 -14.80
C GLY A 210 -6.55 11.33 -14.40
N ASP A 211 -5.30 11.56 -14.82
CA ASP A 211 -4.12 10.81 -14.38
C ASP A 211 -3.21 11.71 -13.55
N ILE A 212 -2.36 11.11 -12.72
CA ILE A 212 -1.34 11.83 -11.93
C ILE A 212 0.01 11.33 -12.43
N ALA A 213 0.73 12.21 -13.11
CA ALA A 213 2.07 11.92 -13.60
C ALA A 213 3.11 12.51 -12.65
N VAL A 214 4.13 11.73 -12.30
CA VAL A 214 5.29 12.25 -11.58
C VAL A 214 5.97 13.28 -12.47
N TYR A 215 6.38 14.40 -11.88
CA TYR A 215 6.92 15.57 -12.57
C TYR A 215 5.96 16.29 -13.51
N SER A 216 4.65 16.14 -13.28
CA SER A 216 3.67 17.03 -13.89
C SER A 216 3.72 18.43 -13.27
N ARG A 217 3.21 19.43 -13.99
CA ARG A 217 2.99 20.77 -13.44
C ARG A 217 2.01 20.68 -12.28
N MET A 218 2.31 21.37 -11.19
CA MET A 218 1.38 21.47 -10.07
C MET A 218 0.09 22.16 -10.53
N PRO A 219 -1.09 21.56 -10.30
CA PRO A 219 -2.37 22.21 -10.52
C PRO A 219 -2.48 23.50 -9.71
N GLU A 220 -3.19 24.49 -10.24
CA GLU A 220 -3.50 25.74 -9.50
C GLU A 220 -4.44 25.46 -8.34
N ASP A 221 -5.44 24.60 -8.56
CA ASP A 221 -6.35 24.13 -7.54
C ASP A 221 -6.01 22.69 -7.10
N PRO A 222 -6.19 22.34 -5.81
CA PRO A 222 -6.05 20.96 -5.33
C PRO A 222 -6.90 19.97 -6.13
N LEU A 223 -6.45 18.72 -6.22
CA LEU A 223 -7.26 17.68 -6.84
C LEU A 223 -8.60 17.53 -6.08
N PRO A 224 -9.72 17.29 -6.79
CA PRO A 224 -11.04 17.21 -6.18
C PRO A 224 -11.20 15.99 -5.24
N CYS A 225 -10.28 15.02 -5.28
CA CYS A 225 -10.22 13.91 -4.35
C CYS A 225 -9.10 14.18 -3.32
N PRO A 226 -9.42 14.41 -2.02
CA PRO A 226 -8.43 14.72 -1.00
C PRO A 226 -7.33 13.64 -0.84
N GLU A 227 -7.71 12.36 -0.82
CA GLU A 227 -6.72 11.27 -0.70
C GLU A 227 -5.74 11.25 -1.89
N LEU A 228 -6.22 11.51 -3.11
CA LEU A 228 -5.33 11.57 -4.28
C LEU A 228 -4.43 12.80 -4.24
N TRP A 229 -4.93 13.93 -3.74
CA TRP A 229 -4.13 15.14 -3.55
C TRP A 229 -2.99 14.90 -2.56
N ASP A 230 -3.33 14.38 -1.38
CA ASP A 230 -2.38 14.12 -0.31
C ASP A 230 -1.28 13.14 -0.77
N VAL A 231 -1.66 12.08 -1.47
CA VAL A 231 -0.70 11.09 -1.98
C VAL A 231 0.12 11.65 -3.15
N ALA A 232 -0.45 12.50 -4.00
CA ALA A 232 0.32 13.18 -5.05
C ALA A 232 1.40 14.10 -4.46
N LEU A 233 1.09 14.82 -3.38
CA LEU A 233 2.06 15.62 -2.64
C LEU A 233 3.10 14.75 -1.92
N MET A 234 2.67 13.69 -1.22
CA MET A 234 3.55 12.73 -0.55
C MET A 234 4.51 12.05 -1.52
N ALA A 235 4.07 11.77 -2.75
CA ALA A 235 4.90 11.19 -3.79
C ALA A 235 5.77 12.23 -4.53
N GLU A 236 5.72 13.51 -4.18
CA GLU A 236 6.33 14.61 -4.94
C GLU A 236 6.02 14.47 -6.45
N ALA A 237 4.74 14.23 -6.76
CA ALA A 237 4.28 14.00 -8.12
C ALA A 237 4.36 15.27 -8.97
N TYR A 238 4.32 16.44 -8.34
CA TYR A 238 4.38 17.72 -9.03
C TYR A 238 5.77 18.33 -8.92
N HIS A 239 6.23 18.98 -9.99
CA HIS A 239 7.39 19.84 -9.90
C HIS A 239 7.08 21.06 -9.01
N PRO A 240 8.05 21.56 -8.23
CA PRO A 240 7.97 22.91 -7.71
C PRO A 240 7.93 23.86 -8.91
N CYS A 241 6.73 24.39 -9.20
CA CYS A 241 6.52 25.33 -10.30
C CYS A 241 6.80 26.77 -9.88
N THR A 242 7.10 27.00 -8.60
CA THR A 242 7.32 28.33 -8.04
C THR A 242 8.46 28.33 -7.03
N VAL A 243 9.18 29.44 -6.94
CA VAL A 243 10.05 29.77 -5.82
C VAL A 243 9.48 30.92 -5.00
N ASP A 244 9.83 31.00 -3.72
CA ASP A 244 9.51 32.15 -2.88
C ASP A 244 10.56 33.25 -3.11
N TYR A 245 10.10 34.43 -3.50
CA TYR A 245 10.93 35.62 -3.69
C TYR A 245 10.29 36.79 -2.94
N PHE A 246 10.82 37.14 -1.77
CA PHE A 246 10.28 38.17 -0.87
C PHE A 246 8.81 37.94 -0.47
N GLY A 247 8.42 36.67 -0.27
CA GLY A 247 7.06 36.28 0.09
C GLY A 247 6.12 36.14 -1.11
N GLU A 248 6.58 36.48 -2.31
CA GLU A 248 5.84 36.29 -3.56
C GLU A 248 6.23 34.97 -4.24
N LYS A 249 5.23 34.26 -4.78
CA LYS A 249 5.42 33.00 -5.50
C LYS A 249 5.77 33.30 -6.96
N VAL A 250 7.04 33.12 -7.33
CA VAL A 250 7.51 33.36 -8.71
C VAL A 250 7.48 32.06 -9.49
N SER A 251 6.70 32.01 -10.58
CA SER A 251 6.65 30.85 -11.47
C SER A 251 8.00 30.64 -12.17
N LEU A 252 8.48 29.40 -12.14
CA LEU A 252 9.73 28.99 -12.77
C LEU A 252 9.58 28.65 -14.26
N ASP A 253 8.36 28.59 -14.80
CA ASP A 253 8.13 28.24 -16.21
C ASP A 253 8.85 29.20 -17.18
N ASN A 254 9.02 30.46 -16.75
CA ASN A 254 9.61 31.53 -17.54
C ASN A 254 10.94 32.04 -16.99
N VAL A 255 11.48 31.42 -15.95
CA VAL A 255 12.73 31.85 -15.31
C VAL A 255 13.91 31.14 -15.97
N ARG A 256 14.77 31.90 -16.64
CA ARG A 256 16.01 31.41 -17.26
C ARG A 256 17.26 31.91 -16.54
N SER A 257 17.14 32.96 -15.74
CA SER A 257 18.21 33.51 -14.90
C SER A 257 17.66 34.14 -13.61
N SER A 258 18.55 34.49 -12.68
CA SER A 258 18.20 35.21 -11.46
C SER A 258 17.54 36.57 -11.77
N GLU A 259 17.95 37.24 -12.84
CA GLU A 259 17.34 38.50 -13.29
C GLU A 259 15.87 38.33 -13.70
N ASP A 260 15.48 37.19 -14.25
CA ASP A 260 14.08 36.90 -14.56
C ASP A 260 13.24 36.82 -13.28
N VAL A 261 13.79 36.26 -12.20
CA VAL A 261 13.11 36.24 -10.90
C VAL A 261 12.90 37.65 -10.35
N VAL A 262 13.91 38.53 -10.44
CA VAL A 262 13.79 39.94 -10.01
C VAL A 262 12.70 40.66 -10.81
N LYS A 263 12.64 40.45 -12.13
CA LYS A 263 11.67 41.09 -13.03
C LYS A 263 10.26 40.57 -12.81
N ILE A 264 10.08 39.26 -12.71
CA ILE A 264 8.76 38.60 -12.61
C ILE A 264 8.21 38.75 -11.19
N GLY A 265 9.04 38.53 -10.17
CA GLY A 265 8.65 38.54 -8.76
C GLY A 265 8.41 39.91 -8.15
N LYS A 266 8.64 40.98 -8.91
CA LYS A 266 8.46 42.38 -8.50
C LYS A 266 9.24 42.71 -7.21
N ARG A 267 10.45 43.24 -7.40
CA ARG A 267 11.27 43.80 -6.30
C ARG A 267 10.44 44.73 -5.40
N PRO A 268 10.40 44.51 -4.07
CA PRO A 268 9.72 45.41 -3.14
C PRO A 268 10.31 46.83 -3.13
N ASP A 269 9.46 47.82 -2.84
CA ASP A 269 9.90 49.21 -2.73
C ASP A 269 10.94 49.38 -1.61
N GLY A 270 11.99 50.15 -1.89
CA GLY A 270 13.08 50.42 -0.95
C GLY A 270 14.16 49.35 -0.87
N ILE A 271 14.02 48.20 -1.57
CA ILE A 271 15.09 47.20 -1.68
C ILE A 271 16.05 47.59 -2.81
N PRO A 272 17.37 47.72 -2.54
CA PRO A 272 18.38 47.93 -3.59
C PRO A 272 18.42 46.80 -4.63
N GLU A 273 18.77 47.12 -5.88
CA GLU A 273 18.78 46.16 -6.98
C GLU A 273 19.78 45.01 -6.79
N ASP A 274 20.97 45.31 -6.27
CA ASP A 274 22.02 44.34 -5.96
C ASP A 274 21.57 43.35 -4.88
N VAL A 275 20.89 43.82 -3.84
CA VAL A 275 20.31 42.96 -2.79
C VAL A 275 19.21 42.07 -3.37
N ALA A 276 18.33 42.64 -4.20
CA ALA A 276 17.26 41.92 -4.86
C ALA A 276 17.78 40.82 -5.80
N LEU A 277 18.86 41.11 -6.53
CA LEU A 277 19.52 40.16 -7.42
C LEU A 277 20.25 39.06 -6.65
N ALA A 278 21.02 39.40 -5.61
CA ALA A 278 21.69 38.42 -4.76
C ALA A 278 20.71 37.45 -4.09
N TYR A 279 19.53 37.94 -3.67
CA TYR A 279 18.47 37.09 -3.14
C TYR A 279 17.87 36.16 -4.22
N ALA A 280 17.65 36.68 -5.43
CA ALA A 280 17.19 35.89 -6.56
C ALA A 280 18.19 34.79 -6.95
N GLU A 281 19.49 35.12 -7.00
CA GLU A 281 20.58 34.17 -7.25
C GLU A 281 20.57 33.03 -6.21
N ARG A 282 20.43 33.36 -4.93
CA ARG A 282 20.34 32.35 -3.86
C ARG A 282 19.15 31.42 -4.06
N VAL A 283 17.96 31.99 -4.32
CA VAL A 283 16.72 31.21 -4.49
C VAL A 283 16.78 30.31 -5.75
N VAL A 284 17.30 30.83 -6.87
CA VAL A 284 17.50 30.04 -8.09
C VAL A 284 18.56 28.95 -7.87
N GLY A 285 19.65 29.28 -7.18
CA GLY A 285 20.70 28.33 -6.80
C GLY A 285 20.16 27.19 -5.95
N GLU A 286 19.40 27.49 -4.90
CA GLU A 286 18.73 26.49 -4.04
C GLU A 286 17.79 25.58 -4.84
N PHE A 287 17.03 26.14 -5.78
CA PHE A 287 16.18 25.33 -6.67
C PHE A 287 16.99 24.42 -7.60
N ILE A 288 18.07 24.93 -8.20
CA ILE A 288 18.96 24.14 -9.07
C ILE A 288 19.60 23.00 -8.29
N ASP A 289 20.11 23.28 -7.08
CA ASP A 289 20.73 22.28 -6.21
C ASP A 289 19.72 21.22 -5.76
N TRP A 290 18.52 21.65 -5.37
CA TRP A 290 17.41 20.74 -5.07
C TRP A 290 17.09 19.85 -6.28
N ARG A 291 16.95 20.42 -7.47
CA ARG A 291 16.64 19.67 -8.71
C ARG A 291 17.73 18.67 -9.04
N LYS A 292 19.01 19.05 -8.89
CA LYS A 292 20.15 18.15 -9.09
C LYS A 292 20.14 16.99 -8.09
N ALA A 293 19.96 17.28 -6.80
CA ALA A 293 19.87 16.26 -5.75
C ALA A 293 18.69 15.31 -5.99
N ARG A 294 17.54 15.85 -6.41
CA ARG A 294 16.33 15.11 -6.76
C ARG A 294 16.56 14.16 -7.95
N LEU A 295 17.20 14.64 -9.02
CA LEU A 295 17.54 13.82 -10.19
C LEU A 295 18.54 12.71 -9.85
N GLU A 296 19.52 12.98 -8.99
CA GLU A 296 20.44 11.94 -8.52
C GLU A 296 19.74 10.90 -7.64
N MET A 297 18.75 11.32 -6.83
CA MET A 297 17.92 10.41 -6.05
C MET A 297 17.08 9.48 -6.94
N ASP A 298 16.51 10.00 -8.02
CA ASP A 298 15.68 9.20 -8.93
C ASP A 298 16.44 8.14 -9.73
N LYS A 299 17.75 8.31 -9.91
CA LYS A 299 18.63 7.32 -10.58
C LYS A 299 18.92 6.10 -9.71
N GLN A 300 18.63 6.19 -8.43
CA GLN A 300 18.92 5.15 -7.47
C GLN A 300 17.94 3.98 -7.67
N PRO A 301 18.29 2.74 -7.29
CA PRO A 301 17.30 1.66 -7.27
C PRO A 301 16.22 1.91 -6.21
N VAL A 302 15.10 1.21 -6.32
CA VAL A 302 14.05 1.20 -5.29
C VAL A 302 14.64 0.77 -3.94
N ARG A 303 14.29 1.50 -2.88
CA ARG A 303 14.84 1.31 -1.53
C ARG A 303 13.77 0.84 -0.58
N LEU A 304 13.93 -0.38 -0.06
CA LEU A 304 12.97 -0.98 0.89
C LEU A 304 13.25 -0.58 2.35
N ARG A 305 14.49 -0.22 2.67
CA ARG A 305 14.99 0.10 4.02
C ARG A 305 15.85 1.34 4.02
#